data_AF-A0AAV0XT20-F1
#
_entry.id   AF-A0AAV0XT20-F1
#
_cell.length_a   1.000
_cell.length_b   1.000
_cell.length_c   1.000
_cell.angle_alpha   90.00
_cell.angle_beta   90.00
_cell.angle_gamma   90.00
#
_symmetry.space_group_name_H-M   'P 1'
#
loop_
_entity.id
_entity.type
_entity.pdbx_description
1 polymer ?
#
loop_
_entity_poly.entity_id
_entity_poly.type
_entity_poly.pdbx_seq_one_letter_code
_entity_poly.pdbx_strand_id
1 'polypeptide(L)'
;MDETMILMKQKFYESIEKREYKNNSAILSSEKYLNLISDVKNMKIKKTQTRDYWLAKHYDLITINGVETLIYPFNENNPNFKIYVMIDDMFDI
;
A
#
# COMPACT_ATOMS: atom_id res chain seq x y z
N MET A 1 -27.21 -4.21 -0.91
CA MET A 1 -26.01 -4.85 -1.48
C MET A 1 -26.43 -6.26 -1.88
N ASP A 2 -26.22 -6.66 -3.13
CA ASP A 2 -26.65 -7.98 -3.65
C ASP A 2 -26.02 -9.12 -2.83
N GLU A 3 -26.79 -10.13 -2.43
CA GLU A 3 -26.31 -11.30 -1.67
C GLU A 3 -25.13 -11.99 -2.38
N THR A 4 -25.16 -11.97 -3.72
CA THR A 4 -24.07 -12.49 -4.56
C THR A 4 -22.76 -11.73 -4.32
N MET A 5 -22.83 -10.40 -4.23
CA MET A 5 -21.66 -9.55 -4.00
C MET A 5 -21.05 -9.78 -2.62
N ILE A 6 -21.90 -9.96 -1.60
CA ILE A 6 -21.44 -10.25 -0.23
C ILE A 6 -20.67 -11.58 -0.22
N LEU A 7 -21.20 -12.61 -0.88
CA LEU A 7 -20.54 -13.91 -0.97
C LEU A 7 -19.22 -13.85 -1.74
N MET A 8 -19.16 -13.08 -2.84
CA MET A 8 -17.92 -12.89 -3.62
C MET A 8 -16.86 -12.17 -2.80
N LYS A 9 -17.24 -11.10 -2.09
CA LYS A 9 -16.34 -10.33 -1.24
C LYS A 9 -15.79 -11.17 -0.09
N GLN A 10 -16.64 -11.99 0.55
CA GLN A 10 -16.22 -12.93 1.59
C GLN A 10 -15.21 -13.94 1.04
N LYS A 11 -15.53 -14.64 -0.06
CA LYS A 11 -14.64 -15.64 -0.66
C LYS A 11 -13.29 -15.06 -1.07
N PHE A 12 -13.29 -13.81 -1.55
CA PHE A 12 -12.07 -13.11 -1.90
C PHE A 12 -11.16 -12.92 -0.69
N TYR A 13 -11.65 -12.33 0.41
CA TYR A 13 -10.81 -12.09 1.59
C TYR A 13 -10.33 -13.40 2.22
N GLU A 14 -11.18 -14.43 2.29
CA GLU A 14 -10.76 -15.76 2.75
C GLU A 14 -9.61 -16.33 1.90
N SER A 15 -9.63 -16.09 0.58
CA SER A 15 -8.54 -16.54 -0.31
C SER A 15 -7.24 -15.80 -0.08
N ILE A 16 -7.32 -14.53 0.32
CA ILE A 16 -6.16 -13.71 0.65
C ILE A 16 -5.56 -14.13 1.99
N GLU A 17 -6.38 -14.35 3.01
CA GLU A 17 -5.93 -14.82 4.33
C GLU A 17 -5.20 -16.16 4.24
N LYS A 18 -5.69 -17.07 3.39
CA LYS A 18 -5.12 -18.41 3.17
C LYS A 18 -3.87 -18.40 2.27
N ARG A 19 -3.50 -17.26 1.68
CA ARG A 19 -2.39 -17.19 0.72
C ARG A 19 -1.05 -17.31 1.46
N GLU A 20 -0.19 -18.21 0.96
CA GLU A 20 1.19 -18.27 1.44
C GLU A 20 1.96 -17.01 1.01
N TYR A 21 2.56 -16.33 1.97
CA TYR A 21 3.33 -15.12 1.73
C TYR A 21 4.74 -15.47 1.27
N LYS A 22 5.18 -14.86 0.16
CA LYS A 22 6.60 -14.84 -0.19
C LYS A 22 7.33 -13.90 0.77
N ASN A 23 8.63 -14.13 0.96
CA ASN A 23 9.46 -13.17 1.67
C ASN A 23 9.30 -11.77 1.01
N ASN A 24 8.96 -10.76 1.82
CA ASN A 24 8.68 -9.38 1.44
C ASN A 24 7.32 -9.09 0.73
N SER A 25 6.37 -10.03 0.68
CA SER A 25 4.99 -9.72 0.26
C SER A 25 4.15 -9.26 1.46
N ALA A 26 4.18 -7.97 1.77
CA ALA A 26 3.36 -7.40 2.85
C ALA A 26 1.95 -7.08 2.36
N ILE A 27 0.93 -7.61 3.03
CA ILE A 27 -0.43 -7.09 2.93
C ILE A 27 -0.56 -5.86 3.83
N LEU A 28 -1.06 -4.78 3.25
CA LEU A 28 -1.32 -3.53 3.95
C LEU A 28 -2.79 -3.53 4.38
N SER A 29 -3.03 -3.79 5.67
CA SER A 29 -4.28 -3.38 6.30
C SER A 29 -4.41 -1.86 6.25
N SER A 30 -5.64 -1.33 6.39
CA SER A 30 -5.87 0.12 6.45
C SER A 30 -4.99 0.81 7.50
N GLU A 31 -4.85 0.21 8.69
CA GLU A 31 -3.96 0.74 9.74
C GLU A 31 -2.48 0.77 9.30
N LYS A 32 -1.96 -0.34 8.74
CA LYS A 32 -0.57 -0.40 8.26
C LYS A 32 -0.32 0.61 7.14
N TYR A 33 -1.29 0.78 6.25
CA TYR A 33 -1.22 1.72 5.15
C TYR A 33 -1.13 3.17 5.65
N LEU A 34 -2.02 3.57 6.56
CA LEU A 34 -2.05 4.91 7.13
C LEU A 34 -0.79 5.21 7.96
N ASN A 35 -0.32 4.23 8.75
CA ASN A 35 0.94 4.35 9.49
C ASN A 35 2.12 4.53 8.54
N LEU A 36 2.15 3.79 7.42
CA LEU A 36 3.20 3.92 6.42
C LEU A 36 3.15 5.29 5.71
N ILE A 37 1.97 5.83 5.42
CA ILE A 37 1.84 7.23 4.93
C ILE A 37 2.49 8.20 5.93
N SER A 38 2.14 8.06 7.21
CA SER A 38 2.71 8.93 8.27
C SER A 38 4.24 8.82 8.33
N ASP A 39 4.78 7.60 8.29
CA ASP A 39 6.22 7.36 8.28
C ASP A 39 6.90 8.00 7.05
N VAL A 40 6.30 7.88 5.87
CA VAL A 40 6.82 8.45 4.61
C VAL A 40 6.75 9.98 4.62
N LYS A 41 5.75 10.58 5.27
CA LYS A 41 5.72 12.03 5.51
C LYS A 41 6.81 12.48 6.47
N ASN A 42 6.94 11.80 7.60
CA ASN A 42 7.90 12.14 8.63
C ASN A 42 9.34 12.02 8.10
N MET A 43 9.64 10.98 7.33
CA MET A 43 10.97 10.80 6.74
C MET A 43 11.31 11.85 5.68
N LYS A 44 10.31 12.43 4.99
CA LYS A 44 10.51 13.57 4.06
C LYS A 44 10.90 14.85 4.79
N ILE A 45 10.45 15.03 6.05
CA ILE A 45 10.84 16.18 6.88
C ILE A 45 12.26 16.00 7.40
N LYS A 46 12.59 14.81 7.92
CA LYS A 46 13.91 14.52 8.47
C LYS A 46 14.27 13.04 8.34
N LYS A 47 15.44 12.74 7.77
CA LYS A 47 16.00 11.39 7.69
C LYS A 47 17.03 11.21 8.80
N THR A 48 16.64 10.53 9.87
CA THR A 48 17.49 10.34 11.06
C THR A 48 17.91 8.91 11.31
N GLN A 49 17.11 7.95 10.85
CA GLN A 49 17.30 6.54 11.14
C GLN A 49 17.53 5.74 9.87
N THR A 50 18.16 4.57 9.97
CA THR A 50 18.35 3.65 8.85
C THR A 50 17.03 3.31 8.15
N ARG A 51 15.93 3.21 8.91
CA ARG A 51 14.58 2.99 8.38
C ARG A 51 14.15 4.10 7.43
N ASP A 52 14.49 5.36 7.69
CA ASP A 52 14.10 6.50 6.85
C ASP A 52 14.73 6.42 5.46
N TYR A 53 15.99 5.98 5.38
CA TYR A 53 16.66 5.74 4.10
C TYR A 53 16.05 4.58 3.33
N TRP A 54 15.67 3.51 4.04
CA TRP A 54 14.95 2.39 3.43
C TRP A 54 13.58 2.83 2.90
N LEU A 55 12.81 3.58 3.69
CA LEU A 55 11.52 4.13 3.27
C LEU A 55 11.65 5.00 2.02
N ALA A 56 12.62 5.91 1.99
CA ALA A 56 12.86 6.77 0.82
C ALA A 56 13.19 6.00 -0.47
N LYS A 57 13.76 4.79 -0.35
CA LYS A 57 14.08 3.92 -1.50
C LYS A 57 12.87 3.11 -1.99
N HIS A 58 11.91 2.85 -1.11
CA HIS A 58 10.81 1.91 -1.36
C HIS A 58 9.45 2.56 -1.50
N TYR A 59 9.25 3.76 -0.95
CA TYR A 59 7.97 4.45 -0.94
C TYR A 59 8.11 5.93 -1.26
N ASP A 60 7.10 6.43 -1.97
CA ASP A 60 6.84 7.84 -2.17
C ASP A 60 5.33 8.11 -2.05
N LEU A 61 4.94 9.37 -2.00
CA LEU A 61 3.54 9.81 -1.92
C LEU A 61 3.21 10.70 -3.10
N ILE A 62 2.02 10.49 -3.63
CA ILE A 62 1.37 11.42 -4.55
C ILE A 62 -0.01 11.77 -4.02
N THR A 63 -0.62 12.80 -4.58
CA THR A 63 -2.00 13.15 -4.28
C THR A 63 -2.84 12.90 -5.53
N ILE A 64 -3.82 12.00 -5.41
CA ILE A 64 -4.83 11.73 -6.45
C ILE A 64 -6.17 12.20 -5.90
N ASN A 65 -6.84 13.14 -6.59
CA ASN A 65 -8.15 13.66 -6.19
C ASN A 65 -8.20 14.16 -4.72
N GLY A 66 -7.12 14.74 -4.21
CA GLY A 66 -7.02 15.22 -2.83
C GLY A 66 -6.72 14.14 -1.78
N VAL A 67 -6.60 12.87 -2.19
CA VAL A 67 -6.23 11.75 -1.33
C VAL A 67 -4.75 11.42 -1.53
N GLU A 68 -4.01 11.31 -0.44
CA GLU A 68 -2.62 10.86 -0.50
C GLU A 68 -2.54 9.36 -0.73
N THR A 69 -1.71 8.98 -1.69
CA THR A 69 -1.61 7.61 -2.16
C THR A 69 -0.14 7.19 -2.16
N LEU A 70 0.13 6.04 -1.53
CA LEU A 70 1.44 5.42 -1.54
C LEU A 70 1.78 4.88 -2.93
N ILE A 71 2.99 5.18 -3.38
CA ILE A 71 3.53 4.67 -4.63
C ILE A 71 4.94 4.12 -4.42
N TYR A 72 5.38 3.29 -5.36
CA TYR A 72 6.81 3.03 -5.51
C TYR A 72 7.48 4.30 -6.08
N PRO A 73 8.65 4.73 -5.57
CA PRO A 73 9.32 5.92 -6.05
C PRO A 73 9.52 5.89 -7.57
N PHE A 74 8.91 6.85 -8.25
CA PHE A 74 9.04 6.99 -9.69
C PHE A 74 10.36 7.69 -10.02
N ASN A 75 11.12 7.15 -10.98
CA ASN A 75 12.31 7.80 -11.51
C ASN A 75 12.49 7.42 -12.99
N GLU A 76 13.28 8.20 -13.72
CA GLU A 76 13.52 7.99 -15.16
C GLU A 76 14.08 6.59 -15.47
N ASN A 77 14.80 5.99 -14.52
CA ASN A 77 15.37 4.64 -14.65
C ASN A 77 14.37 3.52 -14.31
N ASN A 78 13.21 3.85 -13.74
CA ASN A 78 12.15 2.92 -13.41
C ASN A 78 10.79 3.51 -13.84
N PRO A 79 10.44 3.38 -15.14
CA PRO A 79 9.23 3.96 -15.69
C PRO A 79 7.95 3.26 -15.21
N ASN A 80 8.08 2.12 -14.51
CA ASN A 80 6.94 1.36 -14.03
C ASN A 80 6.33 2.03 -12.80
N PHE A 81 5.25 2.76 -13.05
CA PHE A 81 4.44 3.35 -12.00
C PHE A 81 3.67 2.28 -11.23
N LYS A 82 3.83 2.24 -9.90
CA LYS A 82 3.15 1.28 -9.02
C LYS A 82 2.49 2.01 -7.87
N ILE A 83 1.21 1.74 -7.67
CA ILE A 83 0.43 2.21 -6.53
C ILE A 83 0.31 1.08 -5.50
N TYR A 84 0.41 1.42 -4.22
CA TYR A 84 0.03 0.55 -3.13
C TYR A 84 -1.41 0.87 -2.71
N VAL A 85 -2.19 -0.17 -2.47
CA VAL A 85 -3.60 -0.09 -2.07
C VAL A 85 -3.82 -0.81 -0.74
N MET A 86 -4.86 -0.41 -0.03
CA MET A 86 -5.30 -1.09 1.18
C MET A 86 -5.97 -2.41 0.79
N ILE A 87 -5.84 -3.43 1.64
CA ILE A 87 -6.52 -4.70 1.39
C ILE A 87 -8.04 -4.52 1.33
N ASP A 88 -8.57 -3.59 2.13
CA ASP A 88 -10.00 -3.29 2.22
C ASP A 88 -10.55 -2.75 0.89
N ASP A 89 -9.72 -2.05 0.10
CA ASP A 89 -10.06 -1.56 -1.23
C ASP A 89 -9.83 -2.59 -2.34
N MET A 90 -9.08 -3.67 -2.06
CA MET A 90 -8.57 -4.57 -3.10
C MET A 90 -9.66 -5.33 -3.85
N PHE A 91 -10.83 -5.53 -3.22
CA PHE A 91 -11.97 -6.15 -3.88
C PHE A 91 -12.66 -5.20 -4.88
N ASP A 92 -12.56 -3.90 -4.63
CA ASP A 92 -13.30 -2.86 -5.37
C ASP A 92 -12.44 -2.25 -6.52
N ILE A 93 -11.27 -2.83 -6.82
CA ILE A 93 -10.35 -2.48 -7.92
C ILE A 93 -10.58 -3.40 -9.12
#